data_AF-X1N401-F1
#
_entry.id   AF-X1N401-F1
#
_cell.length_a   1.000
_cell.length_b   1.000
_cell.length_c   1.000
_cell.angle_alpha   90.00
_cell.angle_beta   90.00
_cell.angle_gamma   90.00
#
_symmetry.space_group_name_H-M   'P 1'
#
loop_
_entity.id
_entity.type
_entity.pdbx_description
1 polymer ?
#
loop_
_entity_poly.entity_id
_entity_poly.type
_entity_poly.pdbx_seq_one_letter_code
_entity_poly.pdbx_strand_id
1 'polypeptide(L)'
;MIINGFGKTGQRKLKAAHVVVAGIGGLGSPASSYLATAGVGHLTIIDSQRAELSNLNRQMLHWGPDVGRLKVESATEKLTTMNSNIKV
;
A
#
# COMPACT_ATOMS: atom_id res chain seq x y z
N MET A 1 18.91 -6.11 -8.59
CA MET A 1 18.63 -7.12 -9.62
C MET A 1 17.72 -6.49 -10.68
N ILE A 2 17.92 -6.78 -11.98
CA ILE A 2 17.01 -6.33 -13.06
C ILE A 2 16.22 -7.54 -13.55
N ILE A 3 14.89 -7.44 -13.56
CA ILE A 3 14.00 -8.49 -14.05
C ILE A 3 13.98 -8.45 -15.58
N ASN A 4 14.27 -9.59 -16.23
CA ASN A 4 14.20 -9.71 -17.68
C ASN A 4 12.75 -9.50 -18.17
N GLY A 5 12.55 -8.81 -19.29
CA GLY A 5 11.23 -8.42 -19.80
C GLY A 5 10.59 -7.20 -19.11
N PHE A 6 11.11 -6.77 -17.95
CA PHE A 6 10.67 -5.56 -17.27
C PHE A 6 11.73 -4.44 -17.37
N GLY A 7 12.95 -4.71 -16.91
CA GLY A 7 14.08 -3.81 -17.12
C GLY A 7 13.95 -2.44 -16.44
N LYS A 8 14.90 -1.55 -16.75
CA LYS A 8 14.82 -0.13 -16.34
C LYS A 8 13.61 0.58 -16.97
N THR A 9 13.22 0.18 -18.18
CA THR A 9 12.09 0.79 -18.90
C THR A 9 10.75 0.51 -18.21
N GLY A 10 10.50 -0.75 -17.81
CA GLY A 10 9.32 -1.12 -17.03
C GLY A 10 9.29 -0.40 -15.68
N GLN A 11 10.43 -0.34 -14.99
CA GLN A 11 10.51 0.36 -13.70
C GLN A 11 10.18 1.86 -13.83
N ARG A 12 10.66 2.53 -14.87
CA ARG A 12 10.31 3.94 -15.14
C ARG A 12 8.82 4.12 -15.42
N LYS A 13 8.20 3.21 -16.18
CA LYS A 13 6.75 3.24 -16.44
C LYS A 13 5.95 3.06 -15.15
N LEU A 14 6.33 2.09 -14.32
CA LEU A 14 5.69 1.85 -13.03
C LEU A 14 5.84 3.06 -12.09
N LYS A 15 7.03 3.67 -12.07
CA LYS A 15 7.30 4.88 -11.30
C LYS A 15 6.47 6.09 -11.74
N ALA A 16 6.07 6.15 -13.00
CA ALA A 16 5.18 7.19 -13.53
C ALA A 16 3.68 6.86 -13.37
N ALA A 17 3.35 5.62 -12.96
CA ALA A 17 1.97 5.17 -12.84
C ALA A 17 1.29 5.71 -11.58
N HIS A 18 -0.02 5.91 -11.68
CA HIS A 18 -0.93 6.17 -10.58
C HIS A 18 -1.93 5.03 -10.47
N VAL A 19 -2.05 4.46 -9.28
CA VAL A 19 -2.97 3.35 -8.99
C VAL A 19 -3.92 3.74 -7.87
N VAL A 20 -5.20 3.42 -8.03
CA VAL A 20 -6.22 3.59 -6.98
C VAL A 20 -6.56 2.23 -6.39
N VAL A 21 -6.52 2.11 -5.07
CA VAL A 21 -6.93 0.92 -4.32
C VAL A 21 -8.17 1.26 -3.50
N ALA A 22 -9.31 0.69 -3.88
CA ALA A 22 -10.57 0.81 -3.17
C ALA A 22 -10.74 -0.36 -2.19
N GLY A 23 -10.70 -0.05 -0.90
CA GLY A 23 -10.65 -0.98 0.22
C GLY A 23 -9.22 -1.34 0.59
N ILE A 24 -8.83 -1.10 1.84
CA ILE A 24 -7.49 -1.41 2.40
C ILE A 24 -7.53 -2.54 3.43
N GLY A 25 -8.58 -3.37 3.37
CA GLY A 25 -8.74 -4.57 4.18
C GLY A 25 -7.87 -5.75 3.74
N GLY A 26 -8.41 -6.97 3.81
CA GLY A 26 -7.60 -8.19 3.70
C GLY A 26 -6.89 -8.39 2.35
N LEU A 27 -7.49 -7.89 1.27
CA LEU A 27 -6.91 -7.95 -0.08
C LEU A 27 -6.15 -6.66 -0.43
N GLY A 28 -6.70 -5.51 -0.03
CA GLY A 28 -6.08 -4.21 -0.29
C GLY A 28 -4.75 -4.04 0.41
N SER A 29 -4.61 -4.56 1.64
CA SER A 29 -3.37 -4.52 2.40
C SER A 29 -2.19 -5.16 1.65
N PRO A 30 -2.21 -6.46 1.29
CA PRO A 30 -1.10 -7.07 0.55
C PRO A 30 -0.89 -6.45 -0.84
N ALA A 31 -1.98 -6.14 -1.57
CA ALA A 31 -1.87 -5.52 -2.88
C ALA A 31 -1.11 -4.17 -2.80
N SER A 32 -1.49 -3.31 -1.86
CA SER A 32 -0.86 -2.00 -1.67
C SER A 32 0.59 -2.13 -1.23
N SER A 33 0.93 -3.08 -0.34
CA SER A 33 2.30 -3.36 0.07
C SER A 33 3.18 -3.73 -1.14
N TYR A 34 2.70 -4.60 -2.03
CA TYR A 34 3.45 -4.97 -3.23
C TYR A 34 3.54 -3.84 -4.26
N LEU A 35 2.49 -3.06 -4.46
CA LEU A 35 2.52 -1.88 -5.35
C LEU A 35 3.52 -0.83 -4.85
N ALA A 36 3.51 -0.56 -3.54
CA ALA A 36 4.43 0.37 -2.88
C ALA A 36 5.89 -0.08 -3.01
N THR A 37 6.17 -1.33 -2.62
CA THR A 37 7.55 -1.88 -2.67
C THR A 37 8.05 -2.11 -4.09
N ALA A 38 7.17 -2.42 -5.06
CA ALA A 38 7.51 -2.47 -6.48
C ALA A 38 7.83 -1.09 -7.06
N GLY A 39 7.40 0.00 -6.39
CA GLY A 39 7.76 1.37 -6.75
C GLY A 39 6.79 2.05 -7.70
N VAL A 40 5.48 1.77 -7.57
CA VAL A 40 4.43 2.62 -8.15
C VAL A 40 4.63 4.07 -7.70
N GLY A 41 4.53 5.02 -8.62
CA GLY A 41 4.78 6.43 -8.33
C GLY A 41 3.81 7.05 -7.34
N HIS A 42 2.53 6.80 -7.56
CA HIS A 42 1.43 7.35 -6.79
C HIS A 42 0.40 6.26 -6.51
N LEU A 43 0.05 6.09 -5.24
CA LEU A 43 -1.03 5.22 -4.80
C LEU A 43 -2.13 6.11 -4.20
N THR A 44 -3.39 5.88 -4.51
CA THR A 44 -4.51 6.51 -3.78
C THR A 44 -5.30 5.43 -3.10
N ILE A 45 -5.50 5.57 -1.80
CA ILE A 45 -6.21 4.59 -0.98
C ILE A 45 -7.57 5.15 -0.60
N ILE A 46 -8.62 4.36 -0.85
CA ILE A 46 -9.99 4.72 -0.50
C ILE A 46 -10.51 3.65 0.45
N ASP A 47 -10.72 3.99 1.72
CA ASP A 47 -11.39 3.13 2.69
C ASP A 47 -12.09 4.01 3.74
N SER A 48 -13.34 3.68 4.07
CA SER A 48 -14.16 4.44 5.02
C SER A 48 -14.19 3.81 6.41
N GLN A 49 -13.47 2.72 6.65
CA GLN A 49 -13.49 1.97 7.89
C GLN A 49 -12.36 2.36 8.83
N ARG A 50 -12.51 1.94 10.09
CA ARG A 50 -11.47 1.99 11.12
C ARG A 50 -10.87 0.60 11.31
N ALA A 51 -9.65 0.52 11.84
CA ALA A 51 -9.03 -0.75 12.16
C ALA A 51 -9.72 -1.40 13.37
N GLU A 52 -9.95 -2.71 13.30
CA GLU A 52 -10.59 -3.50 14.35
C GLU A 52 -9.71 -4.68 14.76
N LEU A 53 -9.73 -5.04 16.04
CA LEU A 53 -8.93 -6.15 16.56
C LEU A 53 -9.22 -7.47 15.82
N SER A 54 -10.48 -7.75 15.53
CA SER A 54 -10.96 -8.95 14.80
C SER A 54 -10.47 -9.02 13.34
N ASN A 55 -9.91 -7.94 12.82
CA ASN A 55 -9.48 -7.79 11.44
C ASN A 55 -7.96 -7.94 11.29
N LEU A 56 -7.18 -7.81 12.37
CA LEU A 56 -5.72 -7.79 12.32
C LEU A 56 -5.10 -9.10 11.82
N ASN A 57 -5.80 -10.23 11.95
CA ASN A 57 -5.35 -11.53 11.46
C ASN A 57 -5.19 -11.61 9.94
N ARG A 58 -5.76 -10.67 9.19
CA ARG A 58 -5.74 -10.67 7.71
C ARG A 58 -5.48 -9.30 7.08
N GLN A 59 -5.45 -8.22 7.85
CA GLN A 59 -5.25 -6.85 7.37
C GLN A 59 -3.88 -6.34 7.81
N MET A 60 -2.83 -6.82 7.12
CA MET A 60 -1.43 -6.68 7.54
C MET A 60 -0.88 -5.24 7.61
N LEU A 61 -1.57 -4.26 7.02
CA LEU A 61 -1.20 -2.85 7.13
C LEU A 61 -1.69 -2.18 8.43
N HIS A 62 -2.40 -2.90 9.29
CA HIS A 62 -2.91 -2.39 10.56
C HIS A 62 -2.37 -3.25 11.71
N TRP A 63 -1.87 -2.60 12.76
CA TRP A 63 -1.31 -3.26 13.94
C TRP A 63 -2.12 -2.94 15.19
N GLY A 64 -1.78 -3.59 16.32
CA GLY A 64 -2.46 -3.37 17.60
C GLY A 64 -2.65 -1.88 17.97
N PRO A 65 -1.62 -1.03 17.85
CA PRO A 65 -1.73 0.40 18.11
C PRO A 65 -2.67 1.18 17.15
N ASP A 66 -3.07 0.59 16.02
CA ASP A 66 -3.93 1.24 15.04
C ASP A 66 -5.42 1.01 15.29
N VAL A 67 -5.81 0.13 16.22
CA VAL A 67 -7.23 -0.16 16.49
C VAL A 67 -7.98 1.14 16.82
N GLY A 68 -9.07 1.39 16.10
CA GLY A 68 -9.86 2.63 16.18
C GLY A 68 -9.40 3.78 15.27
N ARG A 69 -8.17 3.76 14.72
CA ARG A 69 -7.72 4.73 13.71
C ARG A 69 -8.36 4.45 12.35
N LEU A 70 -8.45 5.47 11.50
CA LEU A 70 -8.89 5.27 10.12
C LEU A 70 -7.90 4.34 9.41
N LYS A 71 -8.42 3.38 8.64
CA LYS A 71 -7.57 2.43 7.92
C LYS A 71 -6.67 3.14 6.91
N VAL A 72 -7.16 4.21 6.27
CA VAL A 72 -6.37 5.03 5.34
C VAL A 72 -5.17 5.69 6.02
N GLU A 73 -5.30 6.18 7.26
CA GLU A 73 -4.19 6.81 7.99
C GLU A 73 -3.13 5.78 8.37
N SER A 74 -3.56 4.66 8.96
CA SER A 74 -2.67 3.55 9.32
C SER A 74 -1.94 3.03 8.08
N ALA A 75 -2.65 2.72 6.99
CA ALA A 75 -2.04 2.22 5.78
C ALA A 75 -1.07 3.22 5.14
N THR A 76 -1.43 4.50 5.06
CA THR A 76 -0.56 5.55 4.50
C THR A 76 0.77 5.60 5.23
N GLU A 77 0.74 5.67 6.56
CA GLU A 77 1.93 5.71 7.42
C GLU A 77 2.86 4.51 7.17
N LYS A 78 2.30 3.29 7.10
CA LYS A 78 3.09 2.07 6.88
C LYS A 78 3.64 2.00 5.46
N LEU A 79 2.85 2.38 4.45
CA LEU A 79 3.28 2.33 3.05
C LEU A 79 4.36 3.37 2.73
N THR A 80 4.24 4.59 3.26
CA THR A 80 5.30 5.61 3.13
C THR A 80 6.58 5.21 3.88
N THR A 81 6.45 4.48 4.99
CA THR A 81 7.59 3.90 5.71
C THR A 81 8.26 2.78 4.91
N MET A 82 7.48 1.92 4.23
CA MET A 82 8.01 0.84 3.39
C MET A 82 8.79 1.38 2.18
N ASN A 83 8.33 2.47 1.57
CA ASN A 83 9.02 3.09 0.44
C ASN A 83 8.83 4.61 0.44
N SER A 84 9.81 5.35 0.93
CA SER A 84 9.77 6.82 1.00
C SER A 84 9.76 7.54 -0.35
N ASN A 85 9.96 6.81 -1.46
CA ASN A 85 9.95 7.41 -2.79
C ASN A 85 8.55 7.48 -3.41
N ILE A 86 7.54 6.81 -2.85
CA ILE A 86 6.19 6.82 -3.41
C ILE A 86 5.35 7.94 -2.79
N LYS A 87 4.36 8.42 -3.53
CA LYS A 87 3.27 9.23 -2.99
C LYS A 87 2.11 8.31 -2.65
N VAL A 88 1.56 8.40 -1.44
CA VAL A 88 0.34 7.71 -1.01
C VAL A 88 -0.68 8.76 -0.59
#